data_AF-A0A8B3CAK2-F1
#
_entry.id   AF-A0A8B3CAK2-F1
#
_cell.length_a   1.000
_cell.length_b   1.000
_cell.length_c   1.000
_cell.angle_alpha   90.00
_cell.angle_beta   90.00
_cell.angle_gamma   90.00
#
_symmetry.space_group_name_H-M   'P 1'
#
loop_
_entity.id
_entity.type
_entity.pdbx_description
1 polymer ?
#
loop_
_entity_poly.entity_id
_entity_poly.type
_entity_poly.pdbx_seq_one_letter_code
_entity_poly.pdbx_strand_id
1 'polypeptide(L)'
;MLNKFNNLIQKTMKKIITLLAVVAFVVSCSQSRKWTDKEREEVRKTLRDYRDRSAIRHMEAANYGNLEQCVLTTIEGTYPDYNKYDQLTAKEDTLNAAMVSCVGFSIGDNFENLPLLFPAAELQQAGILPAGATDEQIQAFYTCLAGKVKELYVTPQQFTVALFVQPGVPTELADAMQQCAASVAAPAADSTAVKPAAPAKK
;
A
#
# COMPACT_ATOMS: atom_id res chain seq x y z
N MET A 1 8.50 19.30 10.62
CA MET A 1 7.64 18.87 9.49
C MET A 1 6.70 17.73 9.88
N LEU A 2 7.15 16.74 10.69
CA LEU A 2 6.31 15.68 11.28
C LEU A 2 4.97 16.17 11.86
N ASN A 3 4.96 17.21 12.70
CA ASN A 3 3.71 17.69 13.31
C ASN A 3 2.69 18.23 12.29
N LYS A 4 3.14 18.77 11.15
CA LYS A 4 2.27 19.31 10.11
C LYS A 4 1.70 18.19 9.26
N PHE A 5 2.51 17.18 8.95
CA PHE A 5 2.10 15.97 8.25
C PHE A 5 1.14 15.13 9.11
N ASN A 6 1.45 14.95 10.39
CA ASN A 6 0.57 14.26 11.33
C ASN A 6 -0.76 15.01 11.52
N ASN A 7 -0.76 16.36 11.53
CA ASN A 7 -2.01 17.13 11.52
C ASN A 7 -2.82 16.96 10.22
N LEU A 8 -2.14 16.88 9.07
CA LEU A 8 -2.80 16.67 7.77
C LEU A 8 -3.40 15.27 7.69
N ILE A 9 -2.64 14.24 8.08
CA ILE A 9 -3.08 12.86 8.21
C ILE A 9 -4.25 12.78 9.18
N GLN A 10 -4.13 13.32 10.39
CA GLN A 10 -5.21 13.34 11.39
C GLN A 10 -6.47 14.05 10.85
N LYS A 11 -6.34 15.18 10.16
CA LYS A 11 -7.48 15.94 9.62
C LYS A 11 -8.16 15.21 8.45
N THR A 12 -7.40 14.57 7.57
CA THR A 12 -7.94 13.78 6.45
C THR A 12 -8.51 12.45 6.94
N MET A 13 -7.83 11.80 7.87
CA MET A 13 -8.30 10.58 8.55
C MET A 13 -9.58 10.85 9.33
N LYS A 14 -9.75 12.02 9.98
CA LYS A 14 -11.02 12.38 10.63
C LYS A 14 -12.16 12.50 9.63
N LYS A 15 -11.92 13.02 8.43
CA LYS A 15 -12.94 13.09 7.36
C LYS A 15 -13.29 11.70 6.83
N ILE A 16 -12.29 10.87 6.55
CA ILE A 16 -12.49 9.49 6.06
C ILE A 16 -13.14 8.60 7.15
N ILE A 17 -12.73 8.73 8.42
CA ILE A 17 -13.31 8.00 9.56
C ILE A 17 -14.75 8.45 9.85
N THR A 18 -15.06 9.74 9.74
CA THR A 18 -16.44 10.22 9.93
C THR A 18 -17.38 9.66 8.84
N LEU A 19 -16.85 9.33 7.66
CA LEU A 19 -17.57 8.65 6.57
C LEU A 19 -17.73 7.13 6.79
N LEU A 20 -16.97 6.50 7.70
CA LEU A 20 -17.13 5.07 8.05
C LEU A 20 -18.34 4.80 8.98
N ALA A 21 -19.16 5.80 9.27
CA ALA A 21 -20.32 5.66 10.15
C ALA A 21 -21.56 5.08 9.41
N VAL A 22 -21.74 3.76 9.60
CA VAL A 22 -23.01 3.00 9.55
C VAL A 22 -23.77 3.03 8.23
N VAL A 23 -23.51 2.05 7.36
CA VAL A 23 -24.49 1.62 6.36
C VAL A 23 -25.48 0.69 7.04
N ALA A 24 -26.65 1.21 7.39
CA ALA A 24 -27.79 0.39 7.78
C ALA A 24 -28.32 -0.32 6.53
N PHE A 25 -28.28 -1.65 6.51
CA PHE A 25 -28.85 -2.47 5.44
C PHE A 25 -30.36 -2.30 5.39
N VAL A 26 -30.87 -1.47 4.48
CA VAL A 26 -32.26 -1.56 4.02
C VAL A 26 -32.32 -2.63 2.93
N VAL A 27 -32.77 -3.83 3.30
CA VAL A 27 -33.10 -4.89 2.35
C VAL A 27 -34.37 -4.47 1.62
N SER A 28 -34.23 -3.67 0.58
CA SER A 28 -35.33 -3.36 -0.33
C SER A 28 -35.43 -4.48 -1.36
N CYS A 29 -36.49 -5.28 -1.28
CA CYS A 29 -36.81 -6.36 -2.23
C CYS A 29 -37.28 -5.84 -3.61
N SER A 30 -36.68 -4.78 -4.15
CA SER A 30 -36.71 -4.54 -5.58
C SER A 30 -35.57 -5.34 -6.19
N GLN A 31 -35.84 -6.15 -7.21
CA GLN A 31 -34.83 -6.90 -7.94
C GLN A 31 -33.79 -5.91 -8.50
N SER A 32 -32.74 -5.65 -7.74
CA SER A 32 -31.71 -4.68 -8.11
C SER A 32 -31.08 -5.18 -9.40
N ARG A 33 -31.09 -4.33 -10.42
CA ARG A 33 -30.42 -4.62 -11.68
C ARG A 33 -28.95 -4.81 -11.34
N LYS A 34 -28.45 -6.04 -11.49
CA LYS A 34 -27.02 -6.32 -11.35
C LYS A 34 -26.26 -5.39 -12.29
N TRP A 35 -25.14 -4.88 -11.81
CA TRP A 35 -24.24 -4.08 -12.62
C TRP A 35 -23.84 -4.86 -13.87
N THR A 36 -23.81 -4.17 -14.99
CA THR A 36 -23.33 -4.65 -16.28
C THR A 36 -21.80 -4.63 -16.31
N ASP A 37 -21.20 -5.37 -17.23
CA ASP A 37 -19.73 -5.39 -17.36
C ASP A 37 -19.16 -4.03 -17.73
N LYS A 38 -19.94 -3.22 -18.46
CA LYS A 38 -19.58 -1.84 -18.78
C LYS A 38 -19.51 -0.96 -17.53
N GLU A 39 -20.52 -1.03 -16.66
CA GLU A 39 -20.57 -0.26 -15.41
C GLU A 39 -19.45 -0.68 -14.46
N ARG A 40 -19.16 -1.98 -14.37
CA ARG A 40 -17.99 -2.49 -13.64
C ARG A 40 -16.69 -1.92 -14.20
N GLU A 41 -16.54 -1.91 -15.52
CA GLU A 41 -15.34 -1.42 -16.18
C GLU A 41 -15.13 0.09 -15.99
N GLU A 42 -16.19 0.88 -15.86
CA GLU A 42 -16.11 2.31 -15.52
C GLU A 42 -15.49 2.53 -14.13
N VAL A 43 -15.90 1.73 -13.14
CA VAL A 43 -15.30 1.78 -11.79
C VAL A 43 -13.85 1.31 -11.82
N ARG A 44 -13.56 0.19 -12.51
CA ARG A 44 -12.21 -0.33 -12.65
C ARG A 44 -11.23 0.66 -13.29
N LYS A 45 -11.66 1.41 -14.31
CA LYS A 45 -10.86 2.49 -14.90
C LYS A 45 -10.49 3.56 -13.87
N THR A 46 -11.46 4.00 -13.08
CA THR A 46 -11.23 4.98 -12.01
C THR A 46 -10.23 4.46 -10.99
N LEU A 47 -10.33 3.19 -10.62
CA LEU A 47 -9.39 2.54 -9.71
C LEU A 47 -7.96 2.51 -10.27
N ARG A 48 -7.80 2.18 -11.56
CA ARG A 48 -6.48 2.15 -12.20
C ARG A 48 -5.85 3.53 -12.27
N ASP A 49 -6.63 4.54 -12.64
CA ASP A 49 -6.17 5.94 -12.63
C ASP A 49 -5.71 6.39 -11.24
N TYR A 50 -6.41 5.94 -10.20
CA TYR A 50 -6.07 6.21 -8.81
C TYR A 50 -4.78 5.49 -8.38
N ARG A 51 -4.66 4.20 -8.72
CA ARG A 51 -3.46 3.38 -8.50
C ARG A 51 -2.23 4.07 -9.10
N ASP A 52 -2.31 4.48 -10.36
CA ASP A 52 -1.18 5.02 -11.13
C ASP A 52 -0.58 6.29 -10.51
N ARG A 53 -1.35 7.01 -9.69
CA ARG A 53 -0.91 8.21 -8.96
C ARG A 53 -0.49 7.93 -7.52
N SER A 54 -0.84 6.77 -6.98
CA SER A 54 -0.62 6.42 -5.57
C SER A 54 0.75 5.81 -5.30
N ALA A 55 1.02 5.53 -4.02
CA ALA A 55 2.21 4.77 -3.60
C ALA A 55 2.25 3.33 -4.15
N ILE A 56 1.08 2.76 -4.48
CA ILE A 56 0.95 1.36 -4.95
C ILE A 56 0.94 1.25 -6.49
N ARG A 57 1.40 2.28 -7.22
CA ARG A 57 1.43 2.28 -8.70
C ARG A 57 2.19 1.09 -9.33
N HIS A 58 3.12 0.52 -8.58
CA HIS A 58 4.01 -0.56 -9.01
C HIS A 58 3.58 -1.93 -8.47
N MET A 59 2.35 -2.06 -7.99
CA MET A 59 1.80 -3.34 -7.56
C MET A 59 1.74 -4.30 -8.74
N GLU A 60 2.08 -5.58 -8.53
CA GLU A 60 1.96 -6.59 -9.57
C GLU A 60 0.52 -6.69 -10.08
N ALA A 61 0.35 -6.93 -11.38
CA ALA A 61 -0.96 -6.95 -12.02
C ALA A 61 -1.95 -7.93 -11.36
N ALA A 62 -1.47 -9.10 -10.92
CA ALA A 62 -2.31 -10.09 -10.23
C ALA A 62 -2.77 -9.59 -8.85
N ASN A 63 -1.86 -9.03 -8.06
CA ASN A 63 -2.17 -8.45 -6.75
C ASN A 63 -3.15 -7.28 -6.91
N TYR A 64 -2.96 -6.46 -7.94
CA TYR A 64 -3.87 -5.37 -8.24
C TYR A 64 -5.24 -5.83 -8.70
N GLY A 65 -5.31 -6.89 -9.52
CA GLY A 65 -6.58 -7.50 -9.90
C GLY A 65 -7.39 -7.95 -8.68
N ASN A 66 -6.74 -8.53 -7.67
CA ASN A 66 -7.39 -8.93 -6.42
C ASN A 66 -7.92 -7.72 -5.63
N LEU A 67 -7.12 -6.65 -5.54
CA LEU A 67 -7.52 -5.41 -4.88
C LEU A 67 -8.71 -4.75 -5.60
N GLU A 68 -8.62 -4.62 -6.92
CA GLU A 68 -9.67 -4.06 -7.77
C GLU A 68 -10.98 -4.85 -7.61
N GLN A 69 -10.88 -6.19 -7.57
CA GLN A 69 -12.04 -7.06 -7.35
C GLN A 69 -12.65 -6.90 -5.95
N CYS A 70 -11.83 -6.78 -4.90
CA CYS A 70 -12.32 -6.51 -3.54
C CYS A 70 -13.11 -5.19 -3.47
N VAL A 71 -12.59 -4.15 -4.11
CA VAL A 71 -13.22 -2.83 -4.08
C VAL A 71 -14.52 -2.86 -4.85
N LEU A 72 -14.50 -3.45 -6.06
CA LEU A 72 -15.68 -3.57 -6.89
C LEU A 72 -16.79 -4.36 -6.17
N THR A 73 -16.49 -5.49 -5.54
CA THR A 73 -17.50 -6.27 -4.80
C THR A 73 -18.01 -5.54 -3.56
N THR A 74 -17.16 -4.78 -2.88
CA THR A 74 -17.55 -3.94 -1.72
C THR A 74 -18.54 -2.86 -2.14
N ILE A 75 -18.26 -2.16 -3.25
CA ILE A 75 -19.15 -1.13 -3.78
C ILE A 75 -20.44 -1.74 -4.32
N GLU A 76 -20.38 -2.81 -5.13
CA GLU A 76 -21.57 -3.48 -5.67
C GLU A 76 -22.48 -4.02 -4.54
N GLY A 77 -21.88 -4.55 -3.46
CA GLY A 77 -22.63 -5.02 -2.30
C GLY A 77 -23.31 -3.88 -1.52
N THR A 78 -22.68 -2.71 -1.47
CA THR A 78 -23.22 -1.52 -0.78
C THR A 78 -24.27 -0.80 -1.63
N TYR A 79 -24.05 -0.73 -2.95
CA TYR A 79 -24.93 -0.08 -3.92
C TYR A 79 -25.30 -1.06 -5.05
N PRO A 80 -26.26 -1.97 -4.82
CA PRO A 80 -26.65 -2.96 -5.83
C PRO A 80 -27.24 -2.37 -7.12
N ASP A 81 -27.71 -1.12 -7.07
CA ASP A 81 -28.17 -0.34 -8.21
C ASP A 81 -27.09 0.67 -8.63
N TYR A 82 -26.50 0.47 -9.81
CA TYR A 82 -25.42 1.33 -10.32
C TYR A 82 -25.85 2.79 -10.41
N ASN A 83 -27.10 3.08 -10.78
CA ASN A 83 -27.55 4.47 -10.90
C ASN A 83 -27.49 5.21 -9.56
N LYS A 84 -27.74 4.50 -8.45
CA LYS A 84 -27.61 5.09 -7.11
C LYS A 84 -26.16 5.36 -6.75
N TYR A 85 -25.24 4.46 -7.14
CA TYR A 85 -23.80 4.68 -6.97
C TYR A 85 -23.31 5.85 -7.83
N ASP A 86 -23.71 5.90 -9.09
CA ASP A 86 -23.26 6.92 -10.03
C ASP A 86 -23.73 8.33 -9.65
N GLN A 87 -24.90 8.43 -9.03
CA GLN A 87 -25.48 9.68 -8.53
C GLN A 87 -24.93 10.14 -7.17
N LEU A 88 -23.99 9.40 -6.54
CA LEU A 88 -23.40 9.82 -5.29
C LEU A 88 -22.60 11.11 -5.47
N THR A 89 -22.97 12.16 -4.74
CA THR A 89 -22.17 13.39 -4.65
C THR A 89 -20.76 13.12 -4.13
N ALA A 90 -20.59 12.08 -3.31
CA ALA A 90 -19.32 11.65 -2.71
C ALA A 90 -18.78 10.33 -3.33
N LYS A 91 -19.05 10.08 -4.62
CA LYS A 91 -18.66 8.83 -5.32
C LYS A 91 -17.18 8.49 -5.19
N GLU A 92 -16.31 9.49 -5.34
CA GLU A 92 -14.85 9.32 -5.20
C GLU A 92 -14.46 9.00 -3.75
N ASP A 93 -15.07 9.63 -2.76
CA ASP A 93 -14.81 9.34 -1.34
C ASP A 93 -15.23 7.92 -0.97
N THR A 94 -16.38 7.46 -1.49
CA THR A 94 -16.85 6.08 -1.34
C THR A 94 -15.87 5.09 -1.96
N LEU A 95 -15.34 5.38 -3.16
CA LEU A 95 -14.35 4.55 -3.81
C LEU A 95 -13.02 4.50 -3.04
N ASN A 96 -12.56 5.66 -2.57
CA ASN A 96 -11.34 5.79 -1.77
C ASN A 96 -11.46 5.05 -0.43
N ALA A 97 -12.62 5.12 0.24
CA ALA A 97 -12.87 4.39 1.47
C ALA A 97 -12.82 2.87 1.24
N ALA A 98 -13.41 2.38 0.15
CA ALA A 98 -13.35 0.97 -0.22
C ALA A 98 -11.90 0.54 -0.56
N MET A 99 -11.14 1.36 -1.28
CA MET A 99 -9.70 1.13 -1.54
C MET A 99 -8.89 1.02 -0.24
N VAL A 100 -9.01 2.01 0.65
CA VAL A 100 -8.34 2.02 1.97
C VAL A 100 -8.68 0.76 2.75
N SER A 101 -9.96 0.36 2.77
CA SER A 101 -10.42 -0.83 3.46
C SER A 101 -9.81 -2.12 2.86
N CYS A 102 -9.91 -2.30 1.54
CA CYS A 102 -9.42 -3.49 0.86
C CYS A 102 -7.90 -3.63 0.92
N VAL A 103 -7.15 -2.53 0.79
CA VAL A 103 -5.69 -2.55 1.01
C VAL A 103 -5.41 -2.90 2.47
N GLY A 104 -6.14 -2.31 3.42
CA GLY A 104 -5.96 -2.55 4.86
C GLY A 104 -6.17 -4.01 5.24
N PHE A 105 -7.17 -4.66 4.65
CA PHE A 105 -7.39 -6.11 4.80
C PHE A 105 -6.26 -6.93 4.17
N SER A 106 -5.79 -6.54 2.98
CA SER A 106 -4.79 -7.30 2.22
C SER A 106 -3.41 -7.30 2.88
N ILE A 107 -3.03 -6.20 3.56
CA ILE A 107 -1.70 -6.08 4.18
C ILE A 107 -1.54 -6.84 5.50
N GLY A 108 -2.66 -7.26 6.11
CA GLY A 108 -2.67 -7.96 7.40
C GLY A 108 -2.48 -7.03 8.61
N ASP A 109 -2.86 -7.52 9.79
CA ASP A 109 -2.89 -6.74 11.03
C ASP A 109 -1.49 -6.35 11.54
N ASN A 110 -0.45 -7.07 11.12
CA ASN A 110 0.94 -6.82 11.48
C ASN A 110 1.81 -6.42 10.28
N PHE A 111 1.19 -5.98 9.17
CA PHE A 111 1.88 -5.56 7.95
C PHE A 111 2.72 -6.67 7.30
N GLU A 112 2.36 -7.94 7.52
CA GLU A 112 3.04 -9.11 7.00
C GLU A 112 3.04 -9.19 5.46
N ASN A 113 2.05 -8.57 4.81
CA ASN A 113 1.88 -8.64 3.36
C ASN A 113 2.30 -7.34 2.64
N LEU A 114 3.21 -6.55 3.22
CA LEU A 114 3.83 -5.39 2.55
C LEU A 114 4.45 -5.71 1.16
N PRO A 115 5.03 -6.90 0.89
CA PRO A 115 5.50 -7.24 -0.46
C PRO A 115 4.41 -7.18 -1.53
N LEU A 116 3.13 -7.35 -1.17
CA LEU A 116 2.02 -7.22 -2.12
C LEU A 116 1.93 -5.80 -2.67
N LEU A 117 2.20 -4.79 -1.84
CA LEU A 117 2.11 -3.37 -2.21
C LEU A 117 3.39 -2.83 -2.83
N PHE A 118 4.54 -3.32 -2.35
CA PHE A 118 5.85 -2.88 -2.80
C PHE A 118 6.68 -4.11 -3.20
N PRO A 119 6.53 -4.61 -4.44
CA PRO A 119 7.25 -5.80 -4.89
C PRO A 119 8.77 -5.60 -4.85
N ALA A 120 9.51 -6.63 -4.44
CA ALA A 120 10.96 -6.53 -4.27
C ALA A 120 11.67 -6.16 -5.59
N ALA A 121 11.20 -6.71 -6.72
CA ALA A 121 11.72 -6.40 -8.05
C ALA A 121 11.61 -4.90 -8.39
N GLU A 122 10.51 -4.26 -7.99
CA GLU A 122 10.29 -2.82 -8.20
C GLU A 122 11.16 -1.97 -7.28
N LEU A 123 11.34 -2.41 -6.04
CA LEU A 123 12.27 -1.78 -5.10
C LEU A 123 13.72 -1.89 -5.57
N GLN A 124 14.10 -2.99 -6.23
CA GLN A 124 15.43 -3.16 -6.84
C GLN A 124 15.60 -2.24 -8.05
N GLN A 125 14.61 -2.17 -8.94
CA GLN A 125 14.62 -1.25 -10.09
C GLN A 125 14.70 0.22 -9.65
N ALA A 126 14.06 0.57 -8.54
CA ALA A 126 14.12 1.90 -7.95
C ALA A 126 15.43 2.18 -7.19
N GLY A 127 16.35 1.21 -7.09
CA GLY A 127 17.61 1.34 -6.35
C GLY A 127 17.44 1.42 -4.83
N ILE A 128 16.27 1.05 -4.30
CA ILE A 128 16.00 0.96 -2.87
C ILE A 128 16.61 -0.32 -2.33
N LEU A 129 16.28 -1.46 -2.94
CA LEU A 129 16.90 -2.75 -2.60
C LEU A 129 18.12 -3.02 -3.48
N PRO A 130 19.17 -3.67 -2.96
CA PRO A 130 20.30 -4.10 -3.78
C PRO A 130 19.87 -5.03 -4.92
N ALA A 131 20.41 -4.80 -6.12
CA ALA A 131 20.23 -5.72 -7.23
C ALA A 131 20.80 -7.11 -6.86
N GLY A 132 20.00 -8.15 -7.04
CA GLY A 132 20.41 -9.52 -6.69
C GLY A 132 20.42 -9.82 -5.19
N ALA A 133 19.73 -9.02 -4.36
CA ALA A 133 19.50 -9.34 -2.95
C ALA A 133 18.94 -10.77 -2.80
N THR A 134 19.48 -11.53 -1.85
CA THR A 134 19.02 -12.90 -1.57
C THR A 134 17.63 -12.90 -0.91
N ASP A 135 16.95 -14.04 -0.93
CA ASP A 135 15.65 -14.19 -0.27
C ASP A 135 15.73 -13.82 1.22
N GLU A 136 16.84 -14.15 1.90
CA GLU A 136 17.06 -13.76 3.31
C GLU A 136 17.22 -12.24 3.48
N GLN A 137 17.92 -11.57 2.55
CA GLN A 137 18.05 -10.10 2.58
C GLN A 137 16.71 -9.42 2.31
N ILE A 138 15.93 -9.94 1.36
CA ILE A 138 14.59 -9.44 1.05
C ILE A 138 13.66 -9.64 2.26
N GLN A 139 13.68 -10.82 2.88
CA GLN A 139 12.89 -11.11 4.08
C GLN A 139 13.29 -10.20 5.26
N ALA A 140 14.59 -9.98 5.47
CA ALA A 140 15.09 -9.09 6.51
C ALA A 140 14.65 -7.63 6.27
N PHE A 141 14.66 -7.18 5.02
CA PHE A 141 14.16 -5.87 4.62
C PHE A 141 12.68 -5.70 4.98
N TYR A 142 11.81 -6.64 4.58
CA TYR A 142 10.38 -6.52 4.88
C TYR A 142 10.07 -6.67 6.38
N THR A 143 10.85 -7.48 7.10
CA THR A 143 10.73 -7.57 8.57
C THR A 143 11.04 -6.23 9.23
N CYS A 144 12.13 -5.57 8.80
CA CYS A 144 12.46 -4.23 9.26
C CYS A 144 11.37 -3.22 8.88
N LEU A 145 10.90 -3.26 7.63
CA LEU A 145 9.92 -2.32 7.11
C LEU A 145 8.58 -2.45 7.83
N ALA A 146 8.11 -3.67 8.10
CA ALA A 146 6.90 -3.92 8.87
C ALA A 146 7.00 -3.31 10.28
N GLY A 147 8.16 -3.45 10.94
CA GLY A 147 8.43 -2.81 12.23
C GLY A 147 8.35 -1.28 12.15
N LYS A 148 9.01 -0.68 11.15
CA LYS A 148 8.98 0.78 10.93
C LYS A 148 7.59 1.30 10.58
N VAL A 149 6.84 0.59 9.73
CA VAL A 149 5.47 0.95 9.37
C VAL A 149 4.58 0.91 10.61
N LYS A 150 4.73 -0.10 11.47
CA LYS A 150 4.00 -0.19 12.74
C LYS A 150 4.33 0.95 13.71
N GLU A 151 5.58 1.42 13.73
CA GLU A 151 6.01 2.59 14.52
C GLU A 151 5.40 3.90 13.97
N LEU A 152 5.37 4.06 12.65
CA LEU A 152 4.87 5.26 11.98
C LEU A 152 3.33 5.33 11.94
N TYR A 153 2.69 4.18 11.78
CA TYR A 153 1.25 4.03 11.53
C TYR A 153 0.70 2.93 12.45
N VAL A 154 0.01 3.35 13.51
CA VAL A 154 -0.43 2.48 14.60
C VAL A 154 -1.37 1.37 14.13
N THR A 155 -2.11 1.59 13.03
CA THR A 155 -3.02 0.60 12.44
C THR A 155 -2.85 0.49 10.92
N PRO A 156 -3.21 -0.68 10.32
CA PRO A 156 -3.28 -0.85 8.87
C PRO A 156 -4.08 0.24 8.16
N GLN A 157 -5.19 0.70 8.74
CA GLN A 157 -6.01 1.76 8.16
C GLN A 157 -5.27 3.11 8.13
N GLN A 158 -4.48 3.45 9.15
CA GLN A 158 -3.70 4.69 9.14
C GLN A 158 -2.64 4.67 8.04
N PHE A 159 -1.95 3.53 7.89
CA PHE A 159 -0.95 3.34 6.87
C PHE A 159 -1.55 3.44 5.46
N THR A 160 -2.64 2.72 5.22
CA THR A 160 -3.29 2.72 3.90
C THR A 160 -3.85 4.08 3.52
N VAL A 161 -4.46 4.82 4.46
CA VAL A 161 -4.82 6.22 4.23
C VAL A 161 -3.60 7.02 3.79
N ALA A 162 -2.45 6.87 4.45
CA ALA A 162 -1.24 7.62 4.09
C ALA A 162 -0.75 7.34 2.66
N LEU A 163 -0.90 6.11 2.15
CA LEU A 163 -0.53 5.73 0.76
C LEU A 163 -1.38 6.44 -0.32
N PHE A 164 -2.49 7.04 0.09
CA PHE A 164 -3.55 7.53 -0.78
C PHE A 164 -3.83 9.03 -0.60
N VAL A 165 -3.27 9.68 0.43
CA VAL A 165 -3.48 11.12 0.69
C VAL A 165 -2.68 12.01 -0.25
N GLN A 166 -1.50 11.57 -0.71
CA GLN A 166 -0.65 12.31 -1.62
C GLN A 166 -0.19 11.43 -2.78
N PRO A 167 0.08 12.02 -3.96
CA PRO A 167 0.68 11.27 -5.04
C PRO A 167 2.04 10.69 -4.64
N GLY A 168 2.27 9.43 -5.00
CA GLY A 168 3.52 8.72 -4.73
C GLY A 168 3.68 8.22 -3.30
N VAL A 169 4.92 7.85 -2.96
CA VAL A 169 5.28 7.23 -1.67
C VAL A 169 5.45 8.33 -0.61
N PRO A 170 4.81 8.23 0.57
CA PRO A 170 5.01 9.18 1.67
C PRO A 170 6.50 9.28 2.05
N THR A 171 6.98 10.49 2.36
CA THR A 171 8.41 10.72 2.68
C THR A 171 8.86 9.87 3.86
N GLU A 172 8.07 9.76 4.92
CA GLU A 172 8.40 8.96 6.09
C GLU A 172 8.50 7.46 5.76
N LEU A 173 7.68 6.99 4.82
CA LEU A 173 7.76 5.61 4.34
C LEU A 173 8.99 5.39 3.46
N ALA A 174 9.32 6.34 2.59
CA ALA A 174 10.54 6.30 1.77
C ALA A 174 11.80 6.28 2.67
N ASP A 175 11.84 7.10 3.71
CA ASP A 175 12.93 7.11 4.69
C ASP A 175 13.05 5.77 5.43
N ALA A 176 11.91 5.18 5.83
CA ALA A 176 11.89 3.85 6.44
C ALA A 176 12.41 2.76 5.49
N MET A 177 11.99 2.79 4.22
CA MET A 177 12.51 1.88 3.19
C MET A 177 14.03 2.02 3.03
N GLN A 178 14.56 3.24 2.98
CA GLN A 178 16.01 3.47 2.86
C GLN A 178 16.79 2.95 4.09
N GLN A 179 16.28 3.18 5.30
CA GLN A 179 16.89 2.68 6.53
C GLN A 179 16.93 1.14 6.58
N CYS A 180 15.84 0.49 6.15
CA CYS A 180 15.78 -0.98 6.10
C CYS A 180 16.61 -1.56 4.97
N ALA A 181 16.77 -0.86 3.85
CA ALA A 181 17.68 -1.27 2.80
C ALA A 181 19.14 -1.23 3.25
N ALA A 182 19.54 -0.16 3.96
CA ALA A 182 20.90 0.00 4.45
C ALA A 182 21.30 -1.12 5.45
N SER A 183 20.36 -1.64 6.23
CA SER A 183 20.64 -2.72 7.20
C SER A 183 20.88 -4.08 6.54
N VAL A 184 20.36 -4.31 5.33
CA VAL A 184 20.53 -5.57 4.58
C VAL A 184 21.64 -5.49 3.52
N ALA A 185 22.11 -4.27 3.23
CA ALA A 185 23.19 -3.99 2.28
C ALA A 185 24.61 -4.14 2.86
N ALA A 186 24.78 -4.79 4.03
CA ALA A 186 26.10 -4.98 4.65
C ALA A 186 27.12 -5.55 3.64
N PRO A 187 28.36 -5.04 3.66
CA PRO A 187 29.14 -4.84 2.45
C PRO A 187 29.54 -6.16 1.81
N ALA A 188 29.57 -6.18 0.48
CA ALA A 188 30.38 -7.15 -0.25
C ALA A 188 31.74 -7.22 0.44
N ALA A 189 32.14 -8.42 0.87
CA ALA A 189 33.39 -8.65 1.54
C ALA A 189 34.51 -7.90 0.82
N ASP A 190 35.17 -6.99 1.54
CA ASP A 190 36.38 -6.34 1.09
C ASP A 190 37.47 -7.44 1.01
N SER A 191 37.51 -8.13 -0.13
CA SER A 191 38.50 -9.16 -0.45
C SER A 191 39.84 -8.50 -0.79
N THR A 192 40.37 -7.68 0.12
CA THR A 192 41.79 -7.34 0.18
C THR A 192 42.32 -7.46 1.60
N ALA A 193 42.12 -8.62 2.22
CA ALA A 193 42.99 -9.04 3.31
C ALA A 193 44.36 -9.43 2.72
N VAL A 194 45.24 -8.44 2.51
CA VAL A 194 46.66 -8.68 2.29
C VAL A 194 47.21 -9.32 3.56
N LYS A 195 47.51 -10.62 3.45
CA LYS A 195 48.23 -11.40 4.46
C LYS A 195 49.52 -10.65 4.87
N PRO A 196 49.78 -10.41 6.17
CA PRO A 196 51.07 -9.88 6.58
C PRO A 196 52.16 -10.90 6.25
N ALA A 197 53.18 -10.47 5.51
CA ALA A 197 54.38 -11.27 5.30
C ALA A 197 55.09 -11.51 6.64
N ALA A 198 55.41 -12.78 6.91
CA ALA A 198 56.18 -13.18 8.08
C ALA A 198 57.59 -12.54 8.07
N PRO A 199 58.15 -12.18 9.23
CA PRO A 199 59.47 -11.54 9.29
C PRO A 199 60.57 -12.52 8.89
N ALA A 200 61.46 -12.08 8.00
CA ALA A 200 62.68 -12.80 7.66
C ALA A 200 63.65 -12.76 8.84
N LYS A 201 64.02 -13.93 9.37
CA LYS A 201 65.14 -14.08 10.29
C LYS A 201 66.45 -13.89 9.52
N LYS A 202 67.27 -12.92 9.92
CA LYS A 202 68.73 -12.97 9.86
C LYS A 202 69.30 -12.23 11.05
#